data_AF-A0A166ABK5-F1
#
_entry.id   AF-A0A166ABK5-F1
#
_cell.length_a   1.000
_cell.length_b   1.000
_cell.length_c   1.000
_cell.angle_alpha   90.00
_cell.angle_beta   90.00
_cell.angle_gamma   90.00
#
_symmetry.space_group_name_H-M   'P 1'
#
loop_
_entity.id
_entity.type
_entity.pdbx_description
1 polymer ?
#
loop_
_entity_poly.entity_id
_entity_poly.type
_entity_poly.pdbx_seq_one_letter_code
_entity_poly.pdbx_strand_id
1 'polypeptide(L)' 'ADVALRSCDGVIFKTHKIILSISSPFFQDMFSLPAPSSPNSTRSLDLVQMAESSTTLESLL' A
#
# COMPACT_ATOMS: atom_id res chain seq x y z
N ALA A 1 -9.15 -5.96 1.65
CA ALA A 1 -8.02 -5.07 1.36
C ALA A 1 -8.46 -3.63 1.51
N ASP A 2 -7.72 -2.86 2.29
CA ASP A 2 -7.92 -1.43 2.62
C ASP A 2 -6.75 -0.56 2.08
N VAL A 3 -5.77 -1.18 1.43
CA VAL A 3 -4.67 -0.56 0.70
C VAL A 3 -4.33 -1.40 -0.54
N ALA A 4 -3.83 -0.74 -1.58
CA ALA A 4 -3.31 -1.37 -2.78
C ALA A 4 -1.86 -0.95 -2.99
N LEU A 5 -0.94 -1.90 -3.12
CA LEU A 5 0.44 -1.65 -3.49
C LEU A 5 0.60 -1.83 -5.00
N ARG A 6 1.16 -0.86 -5.70
CA ARG A 6 1.48 -0.95 -7.12
C ARG A 6 2.98 -1.13 -7.29
N SER A 7 3.42 -2.25 -7.83
CA SER A 7 4.83 -2.49 -8.16
C SER A 7 5.33 -1.53 -9.26
N CYS A 8 6.64 -1.49 -9.46
CA CYS A 8 7.25 -0.67 -10.51
C CYS A 8 6.90 -1.15 -11.93
N ASP A 9 6.60 -2.44 -12.11
CA ASP A 9 6.11 -3.04 -13.35
C ASP A 9 4.58 -2.94 -13.50
N GLY A 10 3.89 -2.27 -12.56
CA GLY A 10 2.50 -1.87 -12.68
C GLY A 10 1.47 -2.90 -12.19
N VAL A 11 1.90 -4.03 -11.64
CA VAL A 11 1.04 -5.02 -10.98
C VAL A 11 0.49 -4.46 -9.67
N ILE A 12 -0.78 -4.74 -9.38
CA ILE A 12 -1.47 -4.23 -8.20
C ILE A 12 -1.75 -5.36 -7.22
N PHE A 13 -1.22 -5.22 -6.01
CA PHE A 13 -1.43 -6.12 -4.88
C PHE A 13 -2.42 -5.50 -3.91
N LYS A 14 -3.57 -6.16 -3.71
CA LYS A 14 -4.57 -5.74 -2.74
C LYS A 14 -4.24 -6.37 -1.38
N THR A 15 -3.82 -5.56 -0.41
CA THR A 15 -3.35 -6.05 0.90
C THR A 15 -4.14 -5.39 2.03
N HIS A 16 -3.78 -5.72 3.27
CA HIS A 16 -4.35 -5.10 4.46
C HIS A 16 -3.31 -4.27 5.20
N LYS A 17 -3.62 -3.00 5.50
CA LYS A 17 -2.78 -2.07 6.26
C LYS A 17 -2.33 -2.68 7.57
N ILE A 18 -3.20 -3.44 8.25
CA ILE A 18 -2.90 -4.12 9.51
C ILE A 18 -1.74 -5.11 9.34
N ILE A 19 -1.78 -5.95 8.31
CA ILE A 19 -0.72 -6.94 8.06
C ILE A 19 0.60 -6.23 7.75
N LEU A 20 0.57 -5.24 6.86
CA LEU A 20 1.76 -4.46 6.52
C LEU A 20 2.35 -3.71 7.72
N SER A 21 1.50 -3.17 8.61
CA SER A 21 1.94 -2.47 9.82
C SER A 21 2.60 -3.40 10.83
N ILE A 22 2.08 -4.63 10.98
CA ILE A 22 2.68 -5.65 11.86
C ILE A 22 4.02 -6.11 11.30
N SER A 23 4.13 -6.27 9.98
CA SER A 23 5.35 -6.76 9.32
C SER A 23 6.42 -5.69 9.14
N SER A 24 6.07 -4.40 9.18
CA SER A 24 7.00 -3.30 8.92
C SER A 24 6.63 -2.02 9.68
N PRO A 25 7.51 -1.54 10.59
CA PRO A 25 7.34 -0.25 11.27
C PRO A 25 7.18 0.92 10.29
N PHE A 26 7.82 0.84 9.11
CA PHE A 26 7.68 1.88 8.09
C PHE A 26 6.23 2.02 7.61
N PHE A 27 5.54 0.91 7.36
CA PHE A 27 4.14 0.96 6.94
C PHE A 27 3.23 1.42 8.08
N GLN A 28 3.51 1.01 9.31
CA GLN A 28 2.79 1.49 10.48
C GLN A 28 2.87 3.02 10.60
N ASP A 29 4.07 3.57 10.49
CA ASP A 29 4.29 5.01 10.56
C ASP A 29 3.62 5.73 9.37
N MET A 30 3.81 5.24 8.14
CA MET A 30 3.19 5.79 6.93
C MET A 30 1.66 5.87 7.05
N PHE A 31 0.99 4.83 7.57
CA PHE A 31 -0.46 4.82 7.70
C PHE A 31 -0.98 5.62 8.89
N SER A 32 -0.13 5.95 9.87
CA SER A 32 -0.49 6.83 10.99
C SER A 32 -0.52 8.32 10.60
N LEU A 33 0.13 8.68 9.48
CA LEU A 33 0.15 10.04 8.98
C LEU A 33 -1.23 10.42 8.41
N PRO A 34 -1.72 11.65 8.65
CA PRO A 34 -2.95 12.12 8.03
C PRO A 34 -2.78 12.15 6.51
N ALA A 35 -3.63 11.41 5.80
CA ALA A 35 -3.61 11.41 4.35
C ALA A 35 -3.89 12.85 3.83
N PRO A 36 -3.17 13.33 2.81
CA PRO A 36 -3.49 14.60 2.19
C PRO A 36 -4.93 14.52 1.66
N SER A 37 -5.80 15.40 2.16
CA SER A 37 -7.23 15.42 1.85
C SER A 37 -7.44 15.56 0.34
N SER A 38 -7.71 14.45 -0.35
CA SER A 38 -8.11 14.47 -1.76
C SER A 38 -9.65 14.56 -1.81
N PRO A 39 -10.22 15.65 -2.36
CA PRO A 39 -11.68 15.88 -2.36
C PRO A 39 -12.47 14.90 -3.24
N ASN A 40 -11.80 13.97 -3.93
CA ASN A 40 -12.39 12.99 -4.85
C ASN A 40 -12.33 11.54 -4.33
N SER A 41 -12.09 11.30 -3.03
CA SER A 41 -12.02 9.93 -2.48
C SER A 41 -13.41 9.31 -2.29
N THR A 42 -14.16 9.18 -3.38
CA THR A 42 -15.28 8.23 -3.45
C THR A 42 -14.70 6.83 -3.63
N ARG A 43 -14.41 6.17 -2.51
CA ARG A 43 -14.22 4.70 -2.41
C ARG A 43 -12.99 4.09 -3.10
N SER A 44 -12.04 4.91 -3.56
CA SER A 44 -10.74 4.44 -4.07
C SER A 44 -9.86 4.00 -2.90
N LEU A 45 -9.41 2.74 -2.92
CA LEU A 45 -8.40 2.24 -1.99
C LEU A 45 -7.14 3.11 -2.04
N ASP A 46 -6.46 3.30 -0.91
CA ASP A 46 -5.17 4.00 -0.88
C ASP A 46 -4.17 3.23 -1.74
N LEU A 47 -3.75 3.82 -2.85
CA LEU A 47 -2.82 3.22 -3.80
C LEU A 47 -1.41 3.75 -3.49
N VAL A 48 -0.52 2.85 -3.06
CA VAL A 48 0.88 3.17 -2.75
C VAL A 48 1.76 2.65 -3.89
N GLN A 49 2.53 3.54 -4.51
CA GLN A 49 3.50 3.16 -5.53
C GLN A 49 4.78 2.63 -4.85
N MET A 50 5.17 1.43 -5.25
CA MET A 50 6.34 0.71 -4.77
C MET A 50 7.48 0.82 -5.80
N ALA A 51 8.72 0.75 -5.32
CA ALA A 51 9.91 0.71 -6.18
C ALA A 51 10.24 -0.72 -6.63
N GLU A 52 9.76 -1.71 -5.88
CA GLU A 52 9.97 -3.13 -6.07
C GLU A 52 9.11 -3.68 -7.23
N SER A 53 9.61 -4.73 -7.88
CA SER A 53 8.89 -5.46 -8.93
C SER A 53 7.80 -6.39 -8.36
N SER A 54 6.90 -6.84 -9.22
CA SER A 54 5.85 -7.80 -8.86
C SER A 54 6.42 -9.08 -8.23
N THR A 55 7.46 -9.67 -8.83
CA THR A 55 8.10 -10.90 -8.32
C THR A 55 8.65 -10.73 -6.89
N THR A 56 9.25 -9.59 -6.60
CA THR A 56 9.76 -9.29 -5.26
C THR A 56 8.61 -9.13 -4.27
N LEU A 57 7.56 -8.39 -4.63
CA LEU A 57 6.39 -8.20 -3.75
C LEU A 57 5.62 -9.51 -3.53
N GLU A 58 5.49 -10.39 -4.53
CA GLU A 58 4.88 -11.72 -4.40
C GLU A 58 5.60 -12.62 -3.40
N SER A 59 6.91 -12.45 -3.22
CA SER A 59 7.69 -13.23 -2.27
C SER A 59 7.59 -12.69 -0.83
N LEU A 60 7.17 -11.44 -0.66
CA LEU A 60 7.15 -10.73 0.62
C LEU A 60 5.74 -10.53 1.20
N LEU A 61 4.70 -10.61 0.38
CA LEU A 61 3.29 -10.40 0.72
C LEU A 61 2.55 -11.73 0.93
#